data_AF-A0AAV7N1W0-F1
#
_entry.id   AF-A0AAV7N1W0-F1
#
_cell.length_a   1.000
_cell.length_b   1.000
_cell.length_c   1.000
_cell.angle_alpha   90.00
_cell.angle_beta   90.00
_cell.angle_gamma   90.00
#
_symmetry.space_group_name_H-M   'P 1'
#
loop_
_entity.id
_entity.type
_entity.pdbx_description
1 polymer ?
#
loop_
_entity_poly.entity_id
_entity_poly.type
_entity_poly.pdbx_seq_one_letter_code
_entity_poly.pdbx_strand_id
1 'polypeptide(L)'
;MVGPEIRIFENLVLEKVKKLCKFTPKPNFNLTRNEHQALLRLQQNRNMVIKPCDKGGGIVLLDTDQYKHKIRLMLGVPEHYSKANSGWQREVKKTIQEVSLKAYNDGLICEKEYTYLNPMTTRVPILYGLPKVHKSETDPPFRPIVSTVGSVTEPLSKYVETFLKTRVVQLPAYVKDTGHIISTLEGASFNPDREFLVTMDIEALYTNIPQHEAWQAVRQIFDKEARNHAISLDVSRFLPRVIIECLILKGRMPCLAIFYRALSGHIRHGEVGVSEDLIQMGKTRI
;
A
#
# COMPACT_ATOMS: atom_id res chain seq x y z
N MET A 1 -47.28 -11.50 7.30
CA MET A 1 -47.85 -10.14 7.24
C MET A 1 -46.91 -9.21 7.98
N VAL A 2 -46.46 -8.14 7.35
CA VAL A 2 -45.58 -7.15 7.98
C VAL A 2 -46.38 -6.40 9.04
N GLY A 3 -45.89 -6.37 10.28
CA GLY A 3 -46.60 -5.75 11.40
C GLY A 3 -46.81 -4.24 11.21
N PRO A 4 -47.84 -3.65 11.83
CA PRO A 4 -48.18 -2.24 11.68
C PRO A 4 -47.02 -1.31 12.05
N GLU A 5 -46.18 -1.69 13.01
CA GLU A 5 -44.99 -0.95 13.44
C GLU A 5 -43.94 -0.81 12.33
N ILE A 6 -43.68 -1.90 11.58
CA ILE A 6 -42.72 -1.89 10.46
C ILE A 6 -43.24 -0.98 9.34
N ARG A 7 -44.56 -0.98 9.11
CA ARG A 7 -45.19 -0.12 8.09
C ARG A 7 -45.13 1.37 8.45
N ILE A 8 -45.22 1.70 9.74
CA ILE A 8 -45.04 3.06 10.25
C ILE A 8 -43.58 3.50 10.08
N PHE A 9 -42.62 2.65 10.44
CA PHE A 9 -41.20 2.92 10.27
C PHE A 9 -40.83 3.13 8.80
N GLU A 10 -41.31 2.27 7.91
CA GLU A 10 -41.10 2.38 6.46
C GLU A 10 -41.65 3.70 5.92
N ASN A 11 -42.87 4.08 6.32
CA ASN A 11 -43.47 5.36 5.94
C ASN A 11 -42.66 6.56 6.45
N LEU A 12 -42.18 6.53 7.69
CA LEU A 12 -41.33 7.59 8.26
C LEU A 12 -40.01 7.73 7.52
N VAL A 13 -39.37 6.61 7.16
CA VAL A 13 -38.13 6.61 6.37
C VAL A 13 -38.39 7.18 4.97
N LEU A 14 -39.45 6.74 4.29
CA LEU A 14 -39.83 7.24 2.97
C LEU A 14 -40.15 8.74 2.99
N GLU A 15 -40.82 9.23 4.03
CA GLU A 15 -41.12 10.65 4.21
C GLU A 15 -39.83 11.47 4.40
N LYS A 16 -38.90 10.96 5.20
CA LYS A 16 -37.60 11.61 5.46
C LYS A 16 -36.71 11.61 4.22
N VAL A 17 -36.68 10.50 3.46
CA VAL A 17 -36.01 10.41 2.16
C VAL A 17 -36.62 11.40 1.16
N LYS A 18 -37.95 11.50 1.08
CA LYS A 18 -38.62 12.51 0.22
C LYS A 18 -38.28 13.94 0.61
N LYS A 19 -38.17 14.24 1.91
CA LYS A 19 -37.74 15.56 2.42
C LYS A 19 -36.27 15.85 2.07
N LEU A 20 -35.38 14.86 2.21
CA LEU A 20 -33.97 14.97 1.83
C LEU A 20 -33.78 15.14 0.31
N CYS A 21 -34.55 14.42 -0.52
CA CYS A 21 -34.49 14.56 -1.97
C CYS A 21 -35.00 15.93 -2.47
N LYS A 22 -35.92 16.58 -1.73
CA LYS A 22 -36.42 17.92 -2.05
C LYS A 22 -35.49 19.04 -1.58
N PHE A 23 -34.62 18.77 -0.61
CA PHE A 23 -33.68 19.72 -0.05
C PHE A 23 -32.25 19.30 -0.41
N THR A 24 -31.86 19.53 -1.66
CA THR A 24 -30.44 19.65 -2.00
C THR A 24 -30.05 21.09 -1.74
N PRO A 25 -29.45 21.43 -0.58
CA PRO A 25 -28.90 22.76 -0.41
C PRO A 25 -27.93 23.00 -1.57
N LYS A 26 -28.09 24.13 -2.27
CA LYS A 26 -27.12 24.51 -3.29
C LYS A 26 -25.74 24.45 -2.61
N PRO A 27 -24.76 23.74 -3.17
CA PRO A 27 -23.44 23.72 -2.59
C PRO A 27 -22.96 25.16 -2.48
N ASN A 28 -22.73 25.62 -1.26
CA ASN A 28 -22.07 26.89 -1.03
C ASN A 28 -20.62 26.69 -1.44
N PHE A 29 -20.28 27.20 -2.63
CA PHE A 29 -18.90 27.19 -3.08
C PHE A 29 -18.13 28.23 -2.25
N ASN A 30 -17.05 27.80 -1.62
CA ASN A 30 -16.11 28.70 -0.91
C ASN A 30 -15.22 29.48 -1.88
N LEU A 31 -15.47 29.38 -3.20
CA LEU A 31 -14.69 29.96 -4.26
C LEU A 31 -15.57 30.91 -5.08
N THR A 32 -14.99 32.04 -5.45
CA THR A 32 -15.57 32.94 -6.44
C THR A 32 -15.67 32.25 -7.81
N ARG A 33 -16.53 32.79 -8.68
CA ARG A 33 -16.68 32.29 -10.05
C ARG A 33 -15.35 32.28 -10.82
N ASN A 34 -14.52 33.30 -10.60
CA ASN A 34 -13.22 33.44 -11.27
C ASN A 34 -12.23 32.38 -10.78
N GLU A 35 -12.16 32.11 -9.47
CA GLU A 35 -11.31 31.06 -8.91
C GLU A 35 -11.75 29.69 -9.39
N HIS A 36 -13.06 29.42 -9.41
CA HIS A 36 -13.58 28.16 -9.94
C HIS A 36 -13.22 27.99 -11.43
N GLN A 37 -13.36 29.04 -12.23
CA GLN A 37 -12.95 29.02 -13.64
C GLN A 37 -11.43 28.83 -13.80
N ALA A 38 -10.62 29.42 -12.93
CA ALA A 38 -9.17 29.24 -12.92
C ALA A 38 -8.78 27.79 -12.58
N LEU A 39 -9.43 27.17 -11.59
CA LEU A 39 -9.23 25.76 -11.26
C LEU A 39 -9.61 24.84 -12.41
N LEU A 40 -10.73 25.10 -13.10
CA LEU A 40 -11.13 24.33 -14.28
C LEU A 40 -10.09 24.45 -15.41
N ARG A 41 -9.57 25.66 -15.66
CA ARG A 41 -8.50 25.87 -16.64
C ARG A 41 -7.22 25.14 -16.24
N LEU A 42 -6.86 25.19 -14.96
CA LEU A 42 -5.69 24.51 -14.41
C LEU A 42 -5.81 22.99 -14.54
N GLN A 43 -6.99 22.43 -14.23
CA GLN A 43 -7.30 21.01 -14.36
C GLN A 43 -7.22 20.52 -15.82
N GLN A 44 -7.58 21.40 -16.78
CA GLN A 44 -7.55 21.09 -18.21
C GLN A 44 -6.16 21.26 -18.84
N ASN A 45 -5.22 21.90 -18.16
CA ASN A 45 -3.87 22.13 -18.67
C ASN A 45 -3.05 20.82 -18.69
N ARG A 46 -2.73 20.32 -19.88
CA ARG A 46 -1.96 19.08 -20.09
C ARG A 46 -0.44 19.28 -20.08
N ASN A 47 0.04 20.51 -20.11
CA ASN A 47 1.47 20.84 -20.17
C ASN A 47 2.11 20.89 -18.76
N MET A 48 1.31 20.75 -17.71
CA MET A 48 1.77 20.83 -16.34
C MET A 48 1.26 19.66 -15.51
N VAL A 49 2.14 19.15 -14.66
CA VAL A 49 1.88 18.13 -13.65
C VAL A 49 1.94 18.79 -12.28
N ILE A 50 0.86 18.67 -11.52
CA ILE A 50 0.76 19.19 -10.15
C ILE A 50 0.96 18.02 -9.18
N LYS A 51 1.95 18.12 -8.29
CA LYS A 51 2.25 17.08 -7.29
C LYS A 51 2.50 17.67 -5.91
N PRO A 52 2.11 16.96 -4.83
CA PRO A 52 2.56 17.32 -3.50
C PRO A 52 4.07 17.07 -3.36
N CYS A 53 4.74 17.88 -2.56
CA CYS A 53 6.12 17.65 -2.15
C CYS A 53 6.23 16.37 -1.32
N ASP A 54 7.36 15.69 -1.44
CA ASP A 54 7.66 14.50 -0.63
C ASP A 54 7.73 14.80 0.88
N LYS A 55 8.23 16.00 1.23
CA LYS A 55 8.30 16.53 2.60
C LYS A 55 7.94 18.02 2.58
N GLY A 56 7.41 18.53 3.70
CA GLY A 56 7.14 19.97 3.88
C GLY A 56 5.77 20.47 3.43
N GLY A 57 4.87 19.59 2.97
CA GLY A 57 3.46 19.95 2.70
C GLY A 57 3.21 20.87 1.50
N GLY A 58 4.26 21.28 0.76
CA GLY A 58 4.14 22.13 -0.42
C GLY A 58 3.53 21.43 -1.64
N ILE A 59 3.24 22.24 -2.67
CA ILE A 59 2.77 21.79 -3.99
C ILE A 59 3.84 22.20 -5.02
N VAL A 60 4.17 21.30 -5.93
CA VAL A 60 5.12 21.54 -7.02
C VAL A 60 4.40 21.48 -8.36
N LEU A 61 4.67 22.49 -9.17
CA LEU A 61 4.27 22.57 -10.57
C LEU A 61 5.45 22.12 -11.43
N LEU A 62 5.23 21.13 -12.28
CA LEU A 62 6.26 20.53 -13.12
C LEU A 62 5.81 20.56 -14.57
N ASP A 63 6.73 20.81 -15.50
CA ASP A 63 6.47 20.57 -16.90
C ASP A 63 6.16 19.07 -17.14
N THR A 64 5.14 18.78 -17.94
CA THR A 64 4.68 17.40 -18.17
C THR A 64 5.75 16.53 -18.81
N ASP A 65 6.51 17.05 -19.76
CA ASP A 65 7.50 16.27 -20.50
C ASP A 65 8.75 16.04 -19.65
N GLN A 66 9.19 17.04 -18.88
CA GLN A 66 10.26 16.87 -17.89
C GLN A 66 9.88 15.84 -16.82
N TYR A 67 8.66 15.89 -16.32
CA TYR A 67 8.16 14.92 -15.34
C TYR A 67 8.20 13.50 -15.93
N LYS A 68 7.63 13.30 -17.13
CA LYS A 68 7.64 12.00 -17.82
C LYS A 68 9.07 11.50 -18.08
N HIS A 69 9.97 12.39 -18.49
CA HIS A 69 11.37 12.05 -18.71
C HIS A 69 12.04 11.53 -17.43
N LYS A 70 11.87 12.23 -16.30
CA LYS A 70 12.39 11.79 -14.99
C LYS A 70 11.81 10.44 -14.56
N ILE A 71 10.51 10.20 -14.77
CA ILE A 71 9.91 8.89 -14.50
C ILE A 71 10.57 7.80 -15.35
N ARG A 72 10.76 8.02 -16.65
CA ARG A 72 11.40 7.05 -17.55
C ARG A 72 12.85 6.75 -17.15
N LEU A 73 13.62 7.77 -16.74
CA LEU A 73 14.98 7.57 -16.23
C LEU A 73 15.00 6.65 -15.00
N MET A 74 14.09 6.86 -14.04
CA MET A 74 13.98 5.98 -12.86
C MET A 74 13.61 4.56 -13.25
N LEU A 75 12.72 4.39 -14.23
CA LEU A 75 12.29 3.08 -14.74
C LEU A 75 13.33 2.38 -15.61
N GLY A 76 14.29 3.13 -16.14
CA GLY A 76 15.38 2.61 -16.96
C GLY A 76 16.42 1.82 -16.18
N VAL A 77 16.33 1.76 -14.84
CA VAL A 77 17.28 1.04 -13.97
C VAL A 77 16.96 -0.46 -13.96
N PRO A 78 17.70 -1.31 -14.70
CA PRO A 78 17.33 -2.71 -14.92
C PRO A 78 17.48 -3.59 -13.68
N GLU A 79 18.24 -3.12 -12.69
CA GLU A 79 18.42 -3.76 -11.38
C GLU A 79 17.12 -3.72 -10.56
N HIS A 80 16.30 -2.67 -10.75
CA HIS A 80 15.11 -2.43 -9.93
C HIS A 80 13.81 -2.71 -10.68
N TYR A 81 13.78 -2.45 -11.99
CA TYR A 81 12.56 -2.49 -12.79
C TYR A 81 12.72 -3.37 -14.02
N SER A 82 11.62 -4.03 -14.38
CA SER A 82 11.50 -4.75 -15.63
C SER A 82 10.13 -4.52 -16.24
N LYS A 83 10.07 -4.58 -17.58
CA LYS A 83 8.82 -4.46 -18.32
C LYS A 83 7.96 -5.69 -18.03
N ALA A 84 6.75 -5.48 -17.54
CA ALA A 84 5.82 -6.56 -17.27
C ALA A 84 5.23 -7.09 -18.59
N ASN A 85 4.93 -8.40 -18.63
CA ASN A 85 4.22 -9.00 -19.75
C ASN A 85 2.75 -8.53 -19.77
N SER A 86 2.08 -8.56 -20.93
CA SER A 86 0.68 -8.07 -21.06
C SER A 86 -0.36 -8.88 -20.27
N GLY A 87 -0.01 -10.09 -19.80
CA GLY A 87 -0.88 -11.01 -19.08
C GLY A 87 -0.71 -11.02 -17.56
N TRP A 88 0.21 -10.23 -17.00
CA TRP A 88 0.70 -10.42 -15.62
C TRP A 88 -0.43 -10.37 -14.58
N GLN A 89 -1.41 -9.47 -14.76
CA GLN A 89 -2.54 -9.34 -13.84
C GLN A 89 -3.42 -10.58 -13.85
N ARG A 90 -3.63 -11.17 -15.03
CA ARG A 90 -4.43 -12.38 -15.19
C ARG A 90 -3.72 -13.56 -14.51
N GLU A 91 -2.40 -13.66 -14.68
CA GLU A 91 -1.59 -14.71 -14.07
C GLU A 91 -1.59 -14.61 -12.53
N VAL A 92 -1.43 -13.39 -12.01
CA VAL A 92 -1.48 -13.13 -10.56
C VAL A 92 -2.89 -13.40 -10.03
N LYS A 93 -3.95 -12.90 -10.69
CA LYS A 93 -5.34 -13.16 -10.29
C LYS A 93 -5.64 -14.65 -10.25
N LYS A 94 -5.25 -15.39 -11.29
CA LYS A 94 -5.41 -16.84 -11.36
C LYS A 94 -4.70 -17.55 -10.22
N THR A 95 -3.47 -17.16 -9.93
CA THR A 95 -2.69 -17.73 -8.83
C THR A 95 -3.38 -17.49 -7.49
N ILE A 96 -3.84 -16.26 -7.23
CA ILE A 96 -4.58 -15.94 -5.99
C ILE A 96 -5.88 -16.75 -5.88
N GLN A 97 -6.62 -16.91 -6.99
CA GLN A 97 -7.84 -17.71 -7.04
C GLN A 97 -7.57 -19.19 -6.73
N GLU A 98 -6.58 -19.81 -7.38
CA GLU A 98 -6.21 -21.21 -7.16
C GLU A 98 -5.86 -21.48 -5.68
N VAL A 99 -5.07 -20.58 -5.10
CA VAL A 99 -4.65 -20.66 -3.69
C VAL A 99 -5.79 -20.49 -2.72
N SER A 100 -6.57 -19.43 -2.90
CA SER A 100 -7.67 -19.09 -1.99
C SER A 100 -8.79 -20.13 -2.09
N LEU A 101 -9.04 -20.69 -3.27
CA LEU A 101 -10.00 -21.78 -3.45
C LEU A 101 -9.56 -23.04 -2.71
N LYS A 102 -8.27 -23.40 -2.80
CA LYS A 102 -7.72 -24.52 -2.04
C LYS A 102 -7.87 -24.28 -0.53
N ALA A 103 -7.48 -23.09 -0.04
CA ALA A 103 -7.61 -22.74 1.36
C ALA A 103 -9.08 -22.77 1.84
N TYR A 104 -10.02 -22.36 0.99
CA TYR A 104 -11.45 -22.41 1.30
C TYR A 104 -11.97 -23.85 1.40
N ASN A 105 -11.62 -24.70 0.43
CA ASN A 105 -12.02 -26.12 0.42
C ASN A 105 -11.42 -26.90 1.59
N ASP A 106 -10.21 -26.54 2.02
CA ASP A 106 -9.53 -27.12 3.17
C ASP A 106 -10.07 -26.57 4.52
N GLY A 107 -11.04 -25.64 4.50
CA GLY A 107 -11.66 -25.05 5.69
C GLY A 107 -10.82 -23.98 6.40
N LEU A 108 -9.70 -23.56 5.80
CA LEU A 108 -8.72 -22.64 6.41
C LEU A 108 -9.13 -21.17 6.35
N ILE A 109 -10.00 -20.82 5.41
CA ILE A 109 -10.59 -19.48 5.28
C ILE A 109 -12.10 -19.60 5.10
N CYS A 110 -12.85 -18.61 5.59
CA CYS A 110 -14.29 -18.57 5.41
C CYS A 110 -14.68 -17.96 4.05
N GLU A 111 -15.96 -18.08 3.69
CA GLU A 111 -16.51 -17.55 2.43
C GLU A 111 -16.26 -16.03 2.28
N LYS A 112 -16.32 -15.28 3.39
CA LYS A 112 -16.07 -13.83 3.39
C LYS A 112 -14.62 -13.52 3.03
N GLU A 113 -13.67 -14.27 3.58
CA GLU A 113 -12.24 -14.11 3.26
C GLU A 113 -11.95 -14.53 1.82
N TYR A 114 -12.51 -15.66 1.37
CA TYR A 114 -12.39 -16.10 -0.02
C TYR A 114 -12.92 -15.03 -0.99
N THR A 115 -14.10 -14.48 -0.72
CA THR A 115 -14.70 -13.42 -1.54
C THR A 115 -13.85 -12.14 -1.52
N TYR A 116 -13.32 -11.77 -0.36
CA TYR A 116 -12.44 -10.60 -0.21
C TYR A 116 -11.14 -10.74 -1.02
N LEU A 117 -10.51 -11.92 -1.00
CA LEU A 117 -9.29 -12.21 -1.73
C LEU A 117 -9.51 -12.25 -3.26
N ASN A 118 -10.75 -12.41 -3.72
CA ASN A 118 -11.12 -12.56 -5.13
C ASN A 118 -12.03 -11.42 -5.61
N PRO A 119 -11.51 -10.17 -5.69
CA PRO A 119 -12.31 -9.05 -6.15
C PRO A 119 -12.78 -9.24 -7.60
N MET A 120 -14.04 -8.86 -7.86
CA MET A 120 -14.64 -8.92 -9.20
C MET A 120 -13.87 -8.05 -10.18
N THR A 121 -13.60 -6.81 -9.80
CA THR A 121 -12.90 -5.80 -10.60
C THR A 121 -11.58 -5.41 -9.95
N THR A 122 -10.57 -5.14 -10.78
CA THR A 122 -9.23 -4.73 -10.34
C THR A 122 -8.69 -3.68 -11.29
N ARG A 123 -7.90 -2.73 -10.79
CA ARG A 123 -7.19 -1.75 -11.60
C ARG A 123 -5.69 -2.04 -11.68
N VAL A 124 -5.06 -1.53 -12.73
CA VAL A 124 -3.60 -1.57 -12.89
C VAL A 124 -2.97 -0.66 -11.83
N PRO A 125 -1.93 -1.10 -11.10
CA PRO A 125 -1.15 -0.22 -10.23
C PRO A 125 -0.55 0.94 -11.02
N ILE A 126 -0.52 2.12 -10.41
CA ILE A 126 -0.07 3.35 -11.07
C ILE A 126 1.23 3.82 -10.40
N LEU A 127 2.26 4.08 -11.21
CA LEU A 127 3.48 4.73 -10.75
C LEU A 127 3.38 6.25 -10.90
N TYR A 128 3.84 6.98 -9.89
CA TYR A 128 4.11 8.41 -9.97
C TYR A 128 5.31 8.80 -9.09
N GLY A 129 5.90 9.96 -9.36
CA GLY A 129 7.03 10.51 -8.61
C GLY A 129 6.59 11.67 -7.72
N LEU A 130 7.08 11.68 -6.48
CA LEU A 130 6.96 12.84 -5.59
C LEU A 130 8.29 13.60 -5.53
N PRO A 131 8.32 14.90 -5.84
CA PRO A 131 9.55 15.69 -5.82
C PRO A 131 10.10 15.88 -4.40
N LYS A 132 11.39 15.54 -4.21
CA LYS A 132 12.13 15.77 -2.96
C LYS A 132 12.77 17.16 -2.96
N VAL A 133 11.94 18.20 -2.92
CA VAL A 133 12.39 19.62 -2.97
C VAL A 133 13.40 19.99 -1.88
N HIS A 134 13.35 19.31 -0.72
CA HIS A 134 14.33 19.46 0.36
C HIS A 134 15.75 18.99 0.01
N LYS A 135 15.95 18.31 -1.13
CA LYS A 135 17.28 17.93 -1.63
C LYS A 135 17.79 18.87 -2.72
N SER A 136 16.89 19.47 -3.50
CA SER A 136 17.20 20.43 -4.57
C SER A 136 15.93 21.15 -4.95
N GLU A 137 15.96 22.49 -4.97
CA GLU A 137 14.81 23.32 -5.36
C GLU A 137 14.65 23.41 -6.87
N THR A 138 15.77 23.44 -7.61
CA THR A 138 15.79 23.63 -9.06
C THR A 138 15.65 22.33 -9.83
N ASP A 139 16.21 21.24 -9.31
CA ASP A 139 16.16 19.91 -9.93
C ASP A 139 15.92 18.82 -8.87
N PRO A 140 14.71 18.75 -8.28
CA PRO A 140 14.44 17.79 -7.23
C PRO A 140 14.49 16.34 -7.76
N PRO A 141 15.20 15.43 -7.08
CA PRO A 141 15.07 14.01 -7.34
C PRO A 141 13.67 13.55 -6.92
N PHE A 142 13.13 12.53 -7.59
CA PHE A 142 11.80 12.01 -7.28
C PHE A 142 11.84 10.81 -6.34
N ARG A 143 10.84 10.69 -5.47
CA ARG A 143 10.49 9.44 -4.80
C ARG A 143 9.46 8.70 -5.66
N PRO A 144 9.79 7.53 -6.24
CA PRO A 144 8.80 6.73 -6.94
C PRO A 144 7.80 6.14 -5.93
N ILE A 145 6.52 6.25 -6.24
CA ILE A 145 5.40 5.67 -5.48
C ILE A 145 4.54 4.85 -6.43
N VAL A 146 4.29 3.60 -6.06
CA VAL A 146 3.35 2.72 -6.76
C VAL A 146 2.06 2.67 -5.95
N SER A 147 0.98 3.21 -6.51
CA SER A 147 -0.37 3.08 -5.95
C SER A 147 -0.95 1.72 -6.33
N THR A 148 -1.08 0.85 -5.34
CA THR A 148 -1.67 -0.49 -5.49
C THR A 148 -3.13 -0.55 -5.05
N VAL A 149 -3.73 0.57 -4.64
CA VAL A 149 -5.16 0.62 -4.27
C VAL A 149 -6.00 0.12 -5.44
N GLY A 150 -7.01 -0.70 -5.17
CA GLY A 150 -7.87 -1.35 -6.16
C GLY A 150 -7.17 -2.38 -7.03
N SER A 151 -5.90 -2.70 -6.81
CA SER A 151 -5.18 -3.69 -7.62
C SER A 151 -5.51 -5.12 -7.24
N VAL A 152 -5.20 -6.06 -8.14
CA VAL A 152 -5.34 -7.51 -7.91
C VAL A 152 -4.62 -8.00 -6.65
N THR A 153 -3.60 -7.26 -6.21
CA THR A 153 -2.74 -7.62 -5.10
C THR A 153 -3.14 -6.98 -3.77
N GLU A 154 -4.00 -5.97 -3.78
CA GLU A 154 -4.32 -5.18 -2.59
C GLU A 154 -5.02 -6.01 -1.50
N PRO A 155 -6.07 -6.79 -1.79
CA PRO A 155 -6.77 -7.54 -0.75
C PRO A 155 -5.83 -8.56 -0.10
N LEU A 156 -5.07 -9.28 -0.90
CA LEU A 156 -4.06 -10.21 -0.41
C LEU A 156 -3.03 -9.51 0.48
N SER A 157 -2.55 -8.34 0.06
CA SER A 157 -1.57 -7.55 0.81
C SER A 157 -2.11 -7.16 2.20
N LYS A 158 -3.33 -6.63 2.26
CA LYS A 158 -3.99 -6.27 3.53
C LYS A 158 -4.26 -7.48 4.39
N TYR A 159 -4.64 -8.59 3.77
CA TYR A 159 -4.92 -9.83 4.47
C TYR A 159 -3.65 -10.42 5.12
N VAL A 160 -2.52 -10.45 4.42
CA VAL A 160 -1.23 -10.87 5.02
C VAL A 160 -0.79 -9.91 6.14
N GLU A 161 -0.98 -8.62 5.91
CA GLU A 161 -0.61 -7.56 6.85
C GLU A 161 -1.26 -7.75 8.23
N THR A 162 -2.52 -8.21 8.30
CA THR A 162 -3.18 -8.46 9.60
C THR A 162 -2.47 -9.52 10.42
N PHE A 163 -1.92 -10.57 9.77
CA PHE A 163 -1.15 -11.60 10.45
C PHE A 163 0.26 -11.13 10.80
N LEU A 164 0.94 -10.38 9.93
CA LEU A 164 2.29 -9.91 10.20
C LEU A 164 2.34 -8.87 11.32
N LYS A 165 1.36 -7.96 11.39
CA LYS A 165 1.32 -6.90 12.40
C LYS A 165 1.37 -7.42 13.83
N THR A 166 0.64 -8.48 14.14
CA THR A 166 0.61 -9.06 15.49
C THR A 166 1.92 -9.72 15.91
N ARG A 167 2.79 -10.03 14.94
CA ARG A 167 4.09 -10.69 15.13
C ARG A 167 5.22 -9.69 15.22
N VAL A 168 5.19 -8.68 14.35
CA VAL A 168 6.15 -7.58 14.31
C VAL A 168 6.31 -6.92 15.66
N VAL A 169 5.20 -6.69 16.38
CA VAL A 169 5.22 -6.02 17.70
C VAL A 169 5.95 -6.82 18.79
N GLN A 170 6.22 -8.11 18.54
CA GLN A 170 6.94 -9.00 19.47
C GLN A 170 8.45 -9.02 19.20
N LEU A 171 8.92 -8.37 18.12
CA LEU A 171 10.33 -8.34 17.78
C LEU A 171 11.10 -7.47 18.78
N PRO A 172 12.30 -7.88 19.24
CA PRO A 172 13.10 -7.08 20.19
C PRO A 172 13.45 -5.67 19.68
N ALA A 173 13.60 -5.53 18.36
CA ALA A 173 13.93 -4.25 17.71
C ALA A 173 12.69 -3.43 17.32
N TYR A 174 11.48 -3.83 17.73
CA TYR A 174 10.26 -3.12 17.38
C TYR A 174 10.19 -1.75 18.05
N VAL A 175 10.04 -0.71 17.24
CA VAL A 175 9.75 0.65 17.68
C VAL A 175 8.40 1.05 17.12
N LYS A 176 7.44 1.34 18.01
CA LYS A 176 6.06 1.67 17.62
C LYS A 176 5.94 2.99 16.87
N ASP A 177 6.48 4.07 17.44
CA ASP A 177 6.34 5.43 16.94
C ASP A 177 7.41 6.35 17.56
N THR A 178 7.40 7.63 17.16
CA THR A 178 8.31 8.66 17.69
C THR A 178 8.18 8.85 19.20
N GLY A 179 6.98 8.69 19.77
CA GLY A 179 6.79 8.80 21.22
C GLY A 179 7.45 7.65 21.97
N HIS A 180 7.30 6.43 21.44
CA HIS A 180 7.94 5.25 22.01
C HIS A 180 9.47 5.38 22.05
N ILE A 181 10.11 5.81 20.96
CA ILE A 181 11.57 5.98 20.94
C ILE A 181 12.05 7.08 21.89
N ILE A 182 11.35 8.21 21.97
CA ILE A 182 11.69 9.29 22.92
C ILE A 182 11.64 8.75 24.35
N SER A 183 10.55 8.07 24.73
CA SER A 183 10.40 7.49 26.07
C SER A 183 11.45 6.42 26.37
N THR A 184 11.82 5.59 25.39
CA THR A 184 12.89 4.59 25.55
C THR A 184 14.25 5.26 25.79
N LEU A 185 14.56 6.34 25.07
CA LEU A 185 15.83 7.06 25.21
C LEU A 185 15.91 7.86 26.51
N GLU A 186 14.81 8.50 26.94
CA GLU A 186 14.75 9.24 28.22
C GLU A 186 14.90 8.31 29.44
N GLY A 187 14.44 7.07 29.33
CA GLY A 187 14.59 6.05 30.37
C GLY A 187 15.96 5.36 30.38
N ALA A 188 16.80 5.57 29.36
CA ALA A 188 18.11 4.96 29.27
C ALA A 188 19.17 5.85 29.95
N SER A 189 20.06 5.23 30.74
CA SER A 189 21.24 5.90 31.29
C SER A 189 22.42 5.64 30.38
N PHE A 190 23.08 6.71 29.93
CA PHE A 190 24.27 6.63 29.09
C PHE A 190 25.47 7.19 29.83
N ASN A 191 26.63 6.54 29.75
CA ASN A 191 27.89 7.09 30.22
C ASN A 191 28.52 7.94 29.11
N PRO A 192 28.48 9.28 29.20
CA PRO A 192 28.94 10.16 28.13
C PRO A 192 30.45 10.05 27.85
N ASP A 193 31.23 9.52 28.80
CA ASP A 193 32.68 9.38 28.67
C ASP A 193 33.09 8.07 27.97
N ARG A 194 32.15 7.13 27.76
CA ARG A 194 32.45 5.77 27.24
C ARG A 194 31.46 5.27 26.19
N GLU A 195 30.29 5.89 26.07
CA GLU A 195 29.21 5.46 25.20
C GLU A 195 28.86 6.55 24.21
N PHE A 196 28.62 6.15 22.95
CA PHE A 196 28.32 7.07 21.86
C PHE A 196 26.98 6.72 21.25
N LEU A 197 26.17 7.74 20.99
CA LEU A 197 24.98 7.59 20.18
C LEU A 197 25.36 7.61 18.71
N VAL A 198 25.01 6.54 18.00
CA VAL A 198 25.25 6.41 16.55
C VAL A 198 23.92 6.40 15.82
N THR A 199 23.80 7.24 14.79
CA THR A 199 22.66 7.27 13.89
C THR A 199 23.07 6.84 12.49
N MET A 200 22.26 6.00 11.86
CA MET A 200 22.49 5.53 10.49
C MET A 200 21.20 5.73 9.67
N ASP A 201 21.35 6.24 8.45
CA ASP A 201 20.26 6.31 7.46
C ASP A 201 20.49 5.25 6.38
N ILE A 202 19.45 4.47 6.07
CA ILE A 202 19.54 3.44 5.03
C ILE A 202 19.11 4.07 3.70
N GLU A 203 20.04 4.13 2.76
CA GLU A 203 19.73 4.61 1.42
C GLU A 203 18.83 3.63 0.67
N ALA A 204 17.71 4.14 0.16
CA ALA A 204 16.78 3.42 -0.71
C ALA A 204 16.38 2.03 -0.15
N LEU A 205 16.13 1.95 1.17
CA LEU A 205 15.80 0.72 1.90
C LEU A 205 14.95 -0.26 1.09
N TYR A 206 13.81 0.22 0.59
CA TYR A 206 12.87 -0.58 -0.18
C TYR A 206 13.50 -1.34 -1.35
N THR A 207 14.15 -0.64 -2.28
CA THR A 207 14.73 -1.27 -3.47
C THR A 207 15.91 -2.18 -3.15
N ASN A 208 16.45 -2.08 -1.93
CA ASN A 208 17.60 -2.83 -1.45
C ASN A 208 17.24 -3.95 -0.45
N ILE A 209 15.96 -4.22 -0.15
CA ILE A 209 15.59 -5.36 0.71
C ILE A 209 15.87 -6.66 -0.04
N PRO A 210 16.73 -7.54 0.49
CA PRO A 210 17.06 -8.81 -0.15
C PRO A 210 15.87 -9.77 0.03
N GLN A 211 15.25 -10.14 -1.10
CA GLN A 211 13.92 -10.77 -1.11
C GLN A 211 13.93 -12.17 -0.47
N HIS A 212 14.99 -12.94 -0.69
CA HIS A 212 15.10 -14.31 -0.19
C HIS A 212 15.26 -14.34 1.33
N GLU A 213 16.07 -13.45 1.89
CA GLU A 213 16.31 -13.31 3.32
C GLU A 213 15.09 -12.75 4.02
N ALA A 214 14.43 -11.74 3.43
CA ALA A 214 13.16 -11.23 3.95
C ALA A 214 12.10 -12.33 4.02
N TRP A 215 12.04 -13.19 3.00
CA TRP A 215 11.18 -14.35 3.00
C TRP A 215 11.51 -15.34 4.12
N GLN A 216 12.79 -15.72 4.23
CA GLN A 216 13.24 -16.66 5.25
C GLN A 216 12.91 -16.16 6.66
N ALA A 217 13.07 -14.86 6.91
CA ALA A 217 12.71 -14.24 8.18
C ALA A 217 11.21 -14.38 8.47
N VAL A 218 10.34 -14.10 7.50
CA VAL A 218 8.88 -14.31 7.65
C VAL A 218 8.59 -15.76 8.00
N ARG A 219 9.15 -16.71 7.24
CA ARG A 219 8.93 -18.14 7.44
C ARG A 219 9.36 -18.59 8.84
N GLN A 220 10.53 -18.15 9.31
CA GLN A 220 11.04 -18.50 10.64
C GLN A 220 10.11 -18.05 11.76
N ILE A 221 9.48 -16.87 11.63
CA ILE A 221 8.50 -16.36 12.60
C ILE A 221 7.32 -17.34 12.69
N PHE A 222 6.72 -17.72 11.56
CA PHE A 222 5.60 -18.65 11.54
C PHE A 222 5.98 -20.08 12.00
N ASP A 223 7.15 -20.58 11.61
CA ASP A 223 7.65 -21.91 11.99
C ASP A 223 7.96 -22.00 13.50
N LYS A 224 8.38 -20.90 14.14
CA LYS A 224 8.60 -20.84 15.60
C LYS A 224 7.28 -20.92 16.36
N GLU A 225 6.27 -20.19 15.92
CA GLU A 225 4.93 -20.22 16.53
C GLU A 225 4.26 -21.60 16.42
N ALA A 226 4.39 -22.25 15.25
CA ALA A 226 3.82 -23.58 15.01
C ALA A 226 4.47 -24.67 15.89
N ARG A 227 5.71 -24.44 16.38
CA ARG A 227 6.39 -25.33 17.33
C ARG A 227 5.99 -25.05 18.77
N ASN A 228 5.75 -23.78 19.12
CA ASN A 228 5.38 -23.37 20.47
C ASN A 228 3.92 -23.68 20.82
N HIS A 229 3.03 -23.74 19.82
CA HIS A 229 1.64 -24.20 20.00
C HIS A 229 1.57 -25.68 19.63
N ALA A 230 1.78 -26.56 20.61
CA ALA A 230 1.43 -27.96 20.46
C ALA A 230 -0.09 -28.07 20.25
N ILE A 231 -0.50 -28.37 19.02
CA ILE A 231 -1.88 -28.69 18.57
C ILE A 231 -2.81 -27.47 18.39
N SER A 232 -2.81 -26.89 17.17
CA SER A 232 -3.99 -26.89 16.28
C SER A 232 -3.50 -26.69 14.83
N LEU A 233 -4.03 -27.44 13.89
CA LEU A 233 -3.47 -27.63 12.55
C LEU A 233 -3.85 -26.52 11.54
N ASP A 234 -4.47 -25.41 11.96
CA ASP A 234 -5.59 -24.90 11.15
C ASP A 234 -5.44 -23.52 10.48
N VAL A 235 -4.38 -22.72 10.69
CA VAL A 235 -4.22 -21.43 9.97
C VAL A 235 -2.75 -21.04 9.76
N SER A 236 -1.89 -21.34 10.73
CA SER A 236 -0.50 -20.88 10.78
C SER A 236 0.44 -21.51 9.73
N ARG A 237 0.09 -22.68 9.20
CA ARG A 237 0.98 -23.47 8.31
C ARG A 237 0.79 -23.24 6.82
N PHE A 238 -0.40 -22.81 6.38
CA PHE A 238 -0.74 -22.88 4.95
C PHE A 238 -0.80 -21.53 4.26
N LEU A 239 -1.50 -20.54 4.81
CA LEU A 239 -1.64 -19.21 4.21
C LEU A 239 -0.30 -18.47 4.07
N PRO A 240 0.55 -18.39 5.10
CA PRO A 240 1.85 -17.75 4.97
C PRO A 240 2.69 -18.44 3.90
N ARG A 241 2.74 -19.78 3.90
CA ARG A 241 3.52 -20.58 2.93
C ARG A 241 3.04 -20.40 1.49
N VAL A 242 1.73 -20.42 1.25
CA VAL A 242 1.19 -20.33 -0.11
C VAL A 242 1.23 -18.89 -0.64
N ILE A 243 1.05 -17.89 0.23
CA ILE A 243 1.22 -16.49 -0.14
C ILE A 243 2.71 -16.22 -0.43
N ILE A 244 3.60 -16.73 0.39
CA ILE A 244 5.05 -16.73 0.14
C ILE A 244 5.42 -17.41 -1.20
N GLU A 245 4.92 -18.63 -1.45
CA GLU A 245 5.27 -19.41 -2.64
C GLU A 245 4.69 -18.72 -3.90
N CYS A 246 3.54 -18.07 -3.80
CA CYS A 246 2.93 -17.33 -4.91
C CYS A 246 3.55 -15.95 -5.16
N LEU A 247 4.06 -15.29 -4.12
CA LEU A 247 4.67 -13.97 -4.21
C LEU A 247 6.16 -14.01 -4.60
N ILE A 248 6.91 -15.03 -4.13
CA ILE A 248 8.38 -15.08 -4.23
C ILE A 248 8.86 -16.04 -5.31
N LEU A 249 8.31 -17.26 -5.44
CA LEU A 249 8.81 -18.25 -6.40
C LEU A 249 8.53 -17.90 -7.86
N LYS A 250 7.58 -17.00 -8.13
CA LYS A 250 7.32 -16.50 -9.51
C LYS A 250 7.93 -15.13 -9.77
N GLY A 251 8.49 -14.44 -8.76
CA GLY A 251 9.08 -13.10 -8.90
C GLY A 251 8.11 -12.00 -9.33
N ARG A 252 6.79 -12.20 -9.19
CA ARG A 252 5.75 -11.33 -9.80
C ARG A 252 5.01 -10.41 -8.84
N MET A 253 5.40 -10.40 -7.57
CA MET A 253 4.94 -9.39 -6.62
C MET A 253 6.09 -8.90 -5.76
N PRO A 254 6.31 -7.59 -5.65
CA PRO A 254 7.24 -7.06 -4.67
C PRO A 254 6.69 -7.33 -3.25
N CYS A 255 7.29 -8.28 -2.54
CA CYS A 255 7.01 -8.58 -1.13
C CYS A 255 7.10 -7.34 -0.23
N LEU A 256 7.87 -6.36 -0.71
CA LEU A 256 8.12 -5.05 -0.14
C LEU A 256 6.90 -4.29 0.39
N ALA A 257 5.81 -4.23 -0.39
CA ALA A 257 4.67 -3.37 -0.04
C ALA A 257 3.87 -3.94 1.14
N ILE A 258 3.91 -5.26 1.32
CA ILE A 258 3.16 -5.98 2.36
C ILE A 258 3.92 -5.92 3.69
N PHE A 259 5.23 -6.21 3.65
CA PHE A 259 6.07 -6.25 4.85
C PHE A 259 6.20 -4.87 5.50
N TYR A 260 6.40 -3.81 4.71
CA TYR A 260 6.55 -2.47 5.27
C TYR A 260 5.21 -1.82 5.67
N ARG A 261 4.10 -2.09 4.97
CA ARG A 261 2.77 -1.62 5.42
C ARG A 261 2.41 -2.22 6.78
N ALA A 262 2.80 -3.49 7.01
CA ALA A 262 2.72 -4.13 8.33
C ALA A 262 3.63 -3.49 9.39
N LEU A 263 4.85 -3.07 9.03
CA LEU A 263 5.81 -2.42 9.96
C LEU A 263 5.51 -0.94 10.25
N SER A 264 4.96 -0.18 9.29
CA SER A 264 4.91 1.30 9.33
C SER A 264 3.52 1.91 9.40
N GLY A 265 2.47 1.10 9.27
CA GLY A 265 1.08 1.53 9.37
C GLY A 265 0.58 2.51 8.29
N HIS A 266 1.42 3.02 7.37
CA HIS A 266 1.01 4.04 6.40
C HIS A 266 1.69 3.87 5.04
N ILE A 267 0.89 3.70 3.99
CA ILE A 267 1.24 4.15 2.64
C ILE A 267 0.43 5.42 2.39
N ARG A 268 1.08 6.55 2.10
CA ARG A 268 0.37 7.81 1.81
C ARG A 268 -0.31 7.69 0.46
N HIS A 269 -1.62 7.88 0.45
CA HIS A 269 -2.46 7.80 -0.74
C HIS A 269 -2.44 9.16 -1.45
N GLY A 270 -2.06 9.15 -2.71
CA GLY A 270 -2.21 10.27 -3.63
C GLY A 270 -2.55 9.69 -5.00
N GLU A 271 -3.63 10.17 -5.61
CA GLU A 271 -4.03 9.80 -6.96
C GLU A 271 -3.38 10.71 -8.01
N VAL A 272 -3.54 10.30 -9.27
CA VAL A 272 -2.92 10.78 -10.51
C VAL A 272 -1.54 10.17 -10.77
N GLY A 273 -1.42 9.36 -11.81
CA GLY A 273 -0.13 8.93 -12.33
C GLY A 273 -0.23 8.56 -13.80
N VAL A 274 0.93 8.33 -14.42
CA VAL A 274 1.08 8.18 -15.86
C VAL A 274 0.88 6.71 -16.21
N SER A 275 -0.07 6.45 -17.11
CA SER A 275 -0.47 5.12 -17.58
C SER A 275 0.25 4.78 -18.89
N GLU A 276 1.58 4.75 -18.89
CA GLU A 276 2.33 4.23 -20.03
C GLU A 276 3.48 3.38 -19.51
N ASP A 277 3.41 2.08 -19.85
CA ASP A 277 4.28 0.97 -19.50
C ASP A 277 4.09 0.32 -18.12
N LEU A 278 3.70 -0.96 -18.17
CA LEU A 278 3.47 -1.85 -17.03
C LEU A 278 4.83 -2.23 -16.42
N ILE A 279 5.04 -1.86 -15.16
CA ILE A 279 6.32 -2.07 -14.45
C ILE A 279 6.15 -3.15 -13.38
N GLN A 280 7.02 -4.15 -13.42
CA GLN A 280 7.18 -5.15 -12.37
C GLN A 280 8.39 -4.74 -11.51
N MET A 281 8.18 -4.55 -10.20
CA MET A 281 9.26 -4.37 -9.24
C MET A 281 9.81 -5.74 -8.84
N GLY A 282 11.13 -5.89 -8.93
CA GLY A 282 11.88 -7.03 -8.41
C GLY A 282 12.21 -8.08 -9.46
N LYS A 283 13.51 -8.18 -9.82
CA LYS A 283 14.10 -9.43 -10.26
C LYS A 283 14.64 -10.16 -9.04
N THR A 284 14.28 -11.43 -8.88
CA THR A 284 15.04 -12.39 -8.07
C THR A 284 16.21 -12.87 -8.94
N ARG A 285 17.46 -12.59 -8.56
CA ARG A 285 18.60 -13.36 -9.10
C ARG A 285 18.53 -14.75 -8.46
N ILE A 286 18.43 -15.78 -9.31
CA ILE A 286 18.68 -17.18 -8.94
C ILE A 286 20.19 -17.34 -8.73
#